data_AF-A0AA39QCD1-F1
#
_entry.id   AF-A0AA39QCD1-F1
#
_cell.length_a   1.000
_cell.length_b   1.000
_cell.length_c   1.000
_cell.angle_alpha   90.00
_cell.angle_beta   90.00
_cell.angle_gamma   90.00
#
_symmetry.space_group_name_H-M   'P 1'
#
loop_
_entity.id
_entity.type
_entity.pdbx_description
1 polymer ?
#
loop_
_entity_poly.entity_id
_entity_poly.type
_entity_poly.pdbx_seq_one_letter_code
_entity_poly.pdbx_strand_id
1 'polypeptide(L)'
;WVVLIGIDGYLSYPLRGCVADVLTMEKYLVDDLLILGPACYGNTSTDVSTIPSRVNIVSLLHSLIMNPNIKHGDPIIIFFSGHGSRYSLSDDDSDPDFDEELDDEHSQKYVEALCPMDRNTIDSSGALIPDITDRELNTILAQIASMKGSQITFILDC
;
A
#
# COMPACT_ATOMS: atom_id res chain seq x y z
N TRP A 1 11.77 6.84 7.27
CA TRP A 1 11.15 5.51 7.43
C TRP A 1 10.74 4.99 6.08
N VAL A 2 11.01 3.71 5.81
CA VAL A 2 10.85 3.15 4.47
C VAL A 2 10.06 1.84 4.57
N VAL A 3 9.06 1.69 3.71
CA VAL A 3 8.33 0.44 3.44
C VAL A 3 8.48 0.14 1.96
N LEU A 4 9.00 -1.04 1.63
CA LEU A 4 9.17 -1.50 0.25
C LEU A 4 8.42 -2.82 0.08
N ILE A 5 7.52 -2.89 -0.90
CA ILE A 5 6.68 -4.06 -1.17
C ILE A 5 6.81 -4.39 -2.66
N GLY A 6 7.21 -5.62 -2.97
CA GLY A 6 7.42 -6.10 -4.33
C GLY A 6 6.84 -7.49 -4.47
N ILE A 7 5.95 -7.69 -5.45
CA ILE A 7 5.21 -8.95 -5.58
C ILE A 7 5.35 -9.51 -6.98
N ASP A 8 6.16 -10.56 -7.13
CA ASP A 8 6.23 -11.35 -8.37
C ASP A 8 5.36 -12.61 -8.30
N GLY A 9 5.32 -13.24 -7.11
CA GLY A 9 4.79 -14.58 -6.88
C GLY A 9 3.26 -14.69 -6.81
N TYR A 10 2.52 -13.97 -7.64
CA TYR A 10 1.07 -14.14 -7.74
C TYR A 10 0.71 -15.53 -8.25
N LEU A 11 -0.33 -16.15 -7.66
CA LEU A 11 -0.83 -17.46 -8.10
C LEU A 11 -1.30 -17.42 -9.56
N SER A 12 -1.95 -16.31 -9.95
CA SER A 12 -2.42 -16.05 -11.31
C SER A 12 -1.68 -14.84 -11.88
N TYR A 13 -1.23 -14.93 -13.14
CA TYR A 13 -0.49 -13.87 -13.84
C TYR A 13 0.76 -13.39 -13.06
N PRO A 14 1.72 -14.27 -12.76
CA PRO A 14 2.93 -13.88 -12.03
C PRO A 14 3.75 -12.82 -12.79
N LEU A 15 4.35 -11.92 -12.03
CA LEU A 15 5.27 -10.88 -12.54
C LEU A 15 6.73 -11.33 -12.35
N ARG A 16 7.68 -10.54 -12.83
CA ARG A 16 9.13 -10.85 -12.77
C ARG A 16 10.04 -9.65 -12.48
N GLY A 17 9.43 -8.49 -12.25
CA GLY A 17 10.13 -7.21 -12.15
C GLY A 17 9.99 -6.59 -10.76
N CYS A 18 8.91 -6.87 -10.05
CA CYS A 18 8.50 -6.09 -8.89
C CYS A 18 9.47 -6.24 -7.72
N VAL A 19 10.04 -7.43 -7.55
CA VAL A 19 11.10 -7.64 -6.54
C VAL A 19 12.39 -6.92 -6.95
N ALA A 20 12.72 -6.90 -8.24
CA ALA A 20 13.89 -6.17 -8.74
C ALA A 20 13.72 -4.65 -8.61
N ASP A 21 12.51 -4.12 -8.80
CA ASP A 21 12.19 -2.70 -8.61
C ASP A 21 12.38 -2.30 -7.15
N VAL A 22 11.90 -3.13 -6.20
CA VAL A 22 12.12 -2.92 -4.77
C VAL A 22 13.60 -2.90 -4.41
N LEU A 23 14.39 -3.87 -4.90
CA LEU A 23 15.83 -3.92 -4.63
C LEU A 23 16.56 -2.70 -5.23
N THR A 24 16.10 -2.22 -6.38
CA THR A 24 16.65 -1.01 -7.01
C THR A 24 16.29 0.24 -6.22
N MET A 25 15.05 0.34 -5.75
CA MET A 25 14.60 1.44 -4.89
C MET A 25 15.35 1.43 -3.55
N GLU A 26 15.53 0.26 -2.93
CA GLU A 26 16.34 0.12 -1.71
C GLU A 26 17.74 0.68 -1.93
N LYS A 27 18.41 0.24 -3.00
CA LYS A 27 19.74 0.72 -3.35
C LYS A 27 19.77 2.24 -3.55
N TYR A 28 18.82 2.80 -4.28
CA TYR A 28 18.73 4.25 -4.50
C TYR A 28 18.55 5.03 -3.19
N LEU A 29 17.71 4.55 -2.27
CA LEU A 29 17.48 5.18 -0.97
C LEU A 29 18.71 5.16 -0.07
N VAL A 30 19.52 4.09 -0.15
CA VAL A 30 20.78 3.95 0.60
C VAL A 30 21.89 4.78 -0.03
N ASP A 31 22.17 4.57 -1.31
CA ASP A 31 23.37 5.04 -1.98
C ASP A 31 23.25 6.51 -2.40
N ASP A 32 22.10 6.94 -2.91
CA ASP A 32 21.93 8.27 -3.51
C ASP A 32 21.25 9.26 -2.57
N LEU A 33 20.22 8.83 -1.83
CA LEU A 33 19.51 9.71 -0.90
C LEU A 33 20.10 9.73 0.51
N LEU A 34 21.03 8.82 0.84
CA LEU A 34 21.65 8.69 2.17
C LEU A 34 20.63 8.62 3.32
N ILE A 35 19.39 8.21 3.03
CA ILE A 35 18.34 8.03 4.04
C ILE A 35 18.72 6.87 4.98
N LEU A 36 19.73 6.07 4.59
CA LEU A 36 20.24 4.91 5.31
C LEU A 36 21.78 4.90 5.54
N GLY A 37 22.44 6.04 5.84
CA GLY A 37 23.83 6.01 6.40
C GLY A 37 24.40 7.35 6.93
N PRO A 38 25.42 7.40 7.82
CA PRO A 38 26.00 6.38 8.72
C PRO A 38 25.82 6.81 10.20
N ALA A 39 24.60 6.83 10.73
CA ALA A 39 24.35 6.98 12.17
C ALA A 39 23.14 6.17 12.70
N CYS A 40 22.48 5.41 11.83
CA CYS A 40 21.28 4.65 12.19
C CYS A 40 21.48 3.16 11.88
N TYR A 41 22.42 2.52 12.57
CA TYR A 41 22.39 1.07 12.76
C TYR A 41 21.24 0.78 13.74
N GLY A 42 20.02 0.70 13.21
CA GLY A 42 18.82 0.58 14.03
C GLY A 42 17.62 0.14 13.20
N ASN A 43 17.54 -1.16 12.93
CA ASN A 43 16.32 -1.94 12.68
C ASN A 43 15.17 -1.26 11.92
N THR A 44 15.33 -1.02 10.62
CA THR A 44 14.19 -1.03 9.67
C THR A 44 14.62 -1.47 8.28
N SER A 45 15.20 -2.66 8.20
CA SER A 45 14.80 -3.55 7.11
C SER A 45 13.51 -4.17 7.59
N THR A 46 12.35 -3.59 7.28
CA THR A 46 11.09 -4.24 7.61
C THR A 46 10.84 -5.31 6.55
N ASP A 47 11.63 -6.37 6.73
CA ASP A 47 11.35 -7.75 6.37
C ASP A 47 10.92 -8.04 4.93
N VAL A 48 11.89 -7.93 4.01
CA VAL A 48 11.84 -8.51 2.65
C VAL A 48 11.62 -10.05 2.70
N SER A 49 11.64 -10.70 3.87
CA SER A 49 11.40 -12.15 4.01
C SER A 49 9.95 -12.52 4.32
N THR A 50 9.07 -11.55 4.63
CA THR A 50 7.65 -11.84 4.87
C THR A 50 6.86 -11.88 3.56
N ILE A 51 6.02 -12.91 3.42
CA ILE A 51 5.10 -13.06 2.29
C ILE A 51 4.21 -11.80 2.24
N PRO A 52 4.11 -11.08 1.09
CA PRO A 52 3.29 -9.88 0.96
C PRO A 52 1.80 -10.24 0.80
N SER A 53 1.27 -10.92 1.82
CA SER A 53 -0.15 -11.20 2.00
C SER A 53 -0.91 -9.93 2.36
N ARG A 54 -2.23 -9.95 2.19
CA ARG A 54 -3.09 -8.82 2.54
C ARG A 54 -2.90 -8.39 4.00
N VAL A 55 -2.87 -9.38 4.92
CA VAL A 55 -2.69 -9.14 6.36
C VAL A 55 -1.33 -8.51 6.64
N ASN A 56 -0.27 -8.99 6.00
CA ASN A 56 1.08 -8.48 6.25
C ASN A 56 1.26 -7.06 5.71
N ILE A 57 0.74 -6.76 4.51
CA ILE A 57 0.80 -5.41 3.93
C ILE A 57 0.06 -4.41 4.84
N VAL A 58 -1.20 -4.71 5.20
CA VAL A 58 -2.01 -3.82 6.05
C VAL A 58 -1.40 -3.67 7.44
N SER A 59 -0.91 -4.76 8.04
CA SER A 59 -0.23 -4.71 9.34
C SER A 59 1.06 -3.88 9.29
N LEU A 60 1.83 -3.99 8.21
CA LEU A 60 3.05 -3.22 7.99
C LEU A 60 2.73 -1.72 7.90
N LEU A 61 1.71 -1.34 7.13
CA LEU A 61 1.28 0.07 7.05
C LEU A 61 0.77 0.59 8.39
N HIS A 62 -0.06 -0.17 9.12
CA HIS A 62 -0.48 0.21 10.47
C HIS A 62 0.67 0.30 11.47
N SER A 63 1.72 -0.50 11.31
CA SER A 63 2.89 -0.45 12.20
C SER A 63 3.56 0.94 12.17
N LEU A 64 3.49 1.67 11.05
CA LEU A 64 4.00 3.04 10.94
C LEU A 64 3.28 4.00 11.90
N ILE A 65 1.97 3.81 12.10
CA ILE A 65 1.15 4.65 12.99
C ILE A 65 1.61 4.48 14.44
N MET A 66 1.86 3.22 14.85
CA MET A 66 2.13 2.87 16.25
C MET A 66 3.62 2.86 16.61
N ASN A 67 4.50 3.00 15.63
CA ASN A 67 5.94 2.90 15.86
C ASN A 67 6.45 4.14 16.63
N PRO A 68 6.94 3.99 17.88
CA PRO A 68 7.36 5.12 18.72
C PRO A 68 8.67 5.76 18.25
N ASN A 69 9.41 5.12 17.35
CA ASN A 69 10.65 5.63 16.80
C ASN A 69 10.39 6.62 15.64
N ILE A 70 9.21 6.56 15.01
CA ILE A 70 8.77 7.55 14.02
C ILE A 70 8.27 8.79 14.77
N LYS A 71 9.04 9.87 14.68
CA LYS A 71 8.67 11.17 15.26
C LYS A 71 7.78 11.93 14.29
N HIS A 72 7.02 12.87 14.84
CA HIS A 72 6.19 13.74 14.02
C HIS A 72 7.08 14.58 13.09
N GLY A 73 6.80 14.57 11.80
CA GLY A 73 7.58 15.24 10.76
C GLY A 73 8.69 14.40 10.14
N ASP A 74 8.96 13.18 10.65
CA ASP A 74 9.92 12.27 10.02
C ASP A 74 9.41 11.88 8.61
N PRO A 75 10.30 11.83 7.59
CA PRO A 75 9.89 11.41 6.26
C PRO A 75 9.55 9.92 6.24
N ILE A 76 8.42 9.58 5.61
CA ILE A 76 7.94 8.22 5.40
C ILE A 76 7.86 7.98 3.89
N ILE A 77 8.57 6.97 3.39
CA ILE A 77 8.54 6.54 1.99
C ILE A 77 7.89 5.16 1.95
N ILE A 78 6.88 5.01 1.11
CA ILE A 78 6.19 3.75 0.84
C ILE A 78 6.32 3.49 -0.66
N PHE A 79 6.91 2.37 -1.03
CA PHE A 79 7.07 1.93 -2.41
C PHE A 79 6.35 0.59 -2.59
N PHE A 80 5.48 0.51 -3.59
CA PHE A 80 4.79 -0.72 -3.97
C PHE A 80 5.01 -0.99 -5.46
N SER A 81 5.48 -2.19 -5.78
CA SER A 81 5.50 -2.73 -7.14
C SER A 81 4.75 -4.07 -7.18
N GLY A 82 3.78 -4.20 -8.08
CA GLY A 82 2.89 -5.36 -8.15
C GLY A 82 1.70 -5.13 -9.06
N HIS A 83 0.67 -5.96 -8.99
CA HIS A 83 -0.58 -5.74 -9.73
C HIS A 83 -1.44 -4.64 -9.11
N GLY A 84 -2.04 -3.81 -9.95
CA GLY A 84 -3.23 -3.02 -9.65
C GLY A 84 -4.50 -3.69 -10.17
N SER A 85 -5.65 -3.30 -9.62
CA SER A 85 -6.96 -3.70 -10.14
C SER A 85 -7.98 -2.57 -10.03
N ARG A 86 -9.07 -2.68 -10.78
CA ARG A 86 -10.21 -1.77 -10.68
C ARG A 86 -11.52 -2.55 -10.63
N TYR A 87 -12.45 -2.09 -9.81
CA TYR A 87 -13.80 -2.63 -9.67
C TYR A 87 -14.82 -1.56 -10.03
N SER A 88 -15.87 -1.93 -10.76
CA SER A 88 -17.02 -1.03 -10.93
C SER A 88 -17.82 -0.99 -9.65
N LEU A 89 -18.18 0.21 -9.19
CA LEU A 89 -19.30 0.36 -8.26
C LEU A 89 -20.57 0.16 -9.09
N SER A 90 -21.43 -0.77 -8.67
CA SER A 90 -22.77 -0.88 -9.22
C SER A 90 -23.67 0.17 -8.57
N ASP A 91 -24.70 0.61 -9.28
CA ASP A 91 -25.65 1.64 -8.83
C ASP A 91 -26.40 1.30 -7.51
N ASP A 92 -26.33 0.05 -7.04
CA ASP A 92 -26.96 -0.41 -5.79
C ASP A 92 -26.23 0.06 -4.50
N ASP A 93 -25.01 0.62 -4.61
CA ASP A 93 -24.26 1.21 -3.49
C ASP A 93 -24.48 2.74 -3.37
N SER A 94 -25.46 3.28 -4.08
CA SER A 94 -25.82 4.70 -4.01
C SER A 94 -26.55 4.98 -2.69
N ASP A 95 -25.89 5.76 -1.83
CA ASP A 95 -26.49 6.34 -0.63
C ASP A 95 -27.64 7.28 -1.09
N PRO A 96 -28.90 7.03 -0.72
CA PRO A 96 -30.04 7.81 -1.21
C PRO A 96 -30.05 9.27 -0.70
N ASP A 97 -29.14 9.62 0.23
CA ASP A 97 -29.04 10.97 0.80
C ASP A 97 -28.01 11.87 0.07
N PHE A 98 -27.38 11.41 -1.02
CA PHE A 98 -26.48 12.25 -1.81
C PHE A 98 -27.29 13.00 -2.88
N ASP A 99 -27.81 14.18 -2.51
CA ASP A 99 -28.51 15.09 -3.42
C ASP A 99 -27.73 15.29 -4.72
N GLU A 100 -28.31 14.80 -5.81
CA GLU A 100 -27.92 15.06 -7.19
C GLU A 100 -28.09 16.55 -7.49
N GLU A 101 -27.04 17.33 -7.29
CA GLU A 101 -26.85 18.56 -8.05
C GLU A 101 -25.43 18.58 -8.61
N LEU A 102 -25.34 18.22 -9.90
CA LEU A 102 -24.50 18.80 -10.97
C LEU A 102 -23.93 17.71 -11.90
N ASP A 103 -24.65 17.50 -13.00
CA ASP A 103 -24.14 17.44 -14.38
C ASP A 103 -22.77 16.75 -14.58
N ASP A 104 -22.78 15.43 -14.81
CA ASP A 104 -21.91 14.75 -15.80
C ASP A 104 -22.37 13.28 -16.00
N GLU A 105 -22.99 13.05 -17.15
CA GLU A 105 -23.06 11.80 -17.93
C GLU A 105 -22.44 10.55 -17.27
N HIS A 106 -23.23 9.77 -16.52
CA HIS A 106 -22.99 8.37 -16.10
C HIS A 106 -21.51 7.93 -16.03
N SER A 107 -20.67 8.65 -15.28
CA SER A 107 -19.31 8.22 -15.04
C SER A 107 -19.36 7.02 -14.09
N GLN A 108 -19.30 5.82 -14.65
CA GLN A 108 -19.22 4.57 -13.90
C GLN A 108 -18.10 4.73 -12.86
N LYS A 109 -18.47 4.78 -11.58
CA LYS A 109 -17.52 5.08 -10.51
C LYS A 109 -16.70 3.82 -10.27
N TYR A 110 -15.38 3.90 -10.37
CA TYR A 110 -14.49 2.78 -10.11
C TYR A 110 -13.86 2.89 -8.73
N VAL A 111 -13.50 1.74 -8.16
CA VAL A 111 -12.61 1.63 -7.00
C VAL A 111 -11.33 0.96 -7.48
N GLU A 112 -10.20 1.60 -7.24
CA GLU A 112 -8.88 1.04 -7.55
C GLU A 112 -8.36 0.27 -6.33
N ALA A 113 -7.53 -0.76 -6.56
CA ALA A 113 -7.00 -1.56 -5.46
C ALA A 113 -5.61 -2.14 -5.75
N LEU A 114 -4.80 -2.19 -4.70
CA LEU A 114 -3.53 -2.93 -4.69
C LEU A 114 -3.79 -4.42 -4.48
N CYS A 115 -3.10 -5.25 -5.26
CA CYS A 115 -3.30 -6.68 -5.27
C CYS A 115 -2.28 -7.38 -4.34
N PRO A 116 -2.68 -7.92 -3.19
CA PRO A 116 -1.77 -8.74 -2.36
C PRO A 116 -1.48 -10.10 -3.03
N MET A 117 -0.41 -10.77 -2.58
CA MET A 117 0.01 -12.06 -3.16
C MET A 117 -1.06 -13.16 -3.02
N ASP A 118 -1.80 -13.14 -1.90
CA ASP A 118 -2.83 -14.10 -1.53
C ASP A 118 -4.24 -13.70 -2.01
N ARG A 119 -4.35 -12.72 -2.91
CA ARG A 119 -5.63 -12.33 -3.51
C ARG A 119 -6.36 -13.52 -4.13
N ASN A 120 -7.69 -13.47 -4.11
CA ASN A 120 -8.56 -14.52 -4.65
C ASN A 120 -8.32 -15.92 -4.04
N THR A 121 -7.64 -16.00 -2.89
CA THR A 121 -7.57 -17.22 -2.08
C THR A 121 -8.57 -17.14 -0.93
N ILE A 122 -8.78 -18.27 -0.25
CA ILE A 122 -9.70 -18.39 0.87
C ILE A 122 -8.90 -18.35 2.17
N ASP A 123 -9.30 -17.50 3.11
CA ASP A 123 -8.66 -17.40 4.43
C ASP A 123 -9.09 -18.54 5.37
N SER A 124 -8.56 -18.55 6.59
CA SER A 124 -8.90 -19.58 7.60
C SER A 124 -10.37 -19.57 8.03
N SER A 125 -11.12 -18.50 7.76
CA SER A 125 -12.54 -18.37 8.06
C SER A 125 -13.45 -18.85 6.92
N GLY A 126 -12.89 -19.15 5.76
CA GLY A 126 -13.66 -19.52 4.57
C GLY A 126 -14.04 -18.32 3.68
N ALA A 127 -13.54 -17.12 3.97
CA ALA A 127 -13.82 -15.92 3.19
C ALA A 127 -12.77 -15.68 2.10
N LEU A 128 -13.18 -15.09 0.98
CA LEU A 128 -12.24 -14.63 -0.05
C LEU A 128 -11.41 -13.46 0.49
N ILE A 129 -10.10 -13.51 0.27
CA ILE A 129 -9.19 -12.41 0.61
C ILE A 129 -9.37 -11.30 -0.43
N PRO A 130 -9.85 -10.10 -0.03
CA PRO A 130 -10.05 -9.00 -0.96
C PRO A 130 -8.73 -8.25 -1.21
N ASP A 131 -8.67 -7.57 -2.35
CA ASP A 131 -7.61 -6.60 -2.63
C ASP A 131 -7.71 -5.40 -1.67
N ILE A 132 -6.65 -4.59 -1.57
CA ILE A 132 -6.59 -3.41 -0.69
C ILE A 132 -7.04 -2.19 -1.50
N THR A 133 -8.27 -1.74 -1.25
CA THR A 133 -8.87 -0.62 -1.99
C THR A 133 -8.19 0.71 -1.71
N ASP A 134 -8.28 1.64 -2.66
CA ASP A 134 -7.88 3.05 -2.51
C ASP A 134 -8.54 3.73 -1.30
N ARG A 135 -9.80 3.39 -0.97
CA ARG A 135 -10.52 3.89 0.21
C ARG A 135 -9.88 3.42 1.52
N GLU A 136 -9.55 2.13 1.61
CA GLU A 136 -8.85 1.56 2.76
C GLU A 136 -7.45 2.16 2.88
N LEU A 137 -6.72 2.23 1.77
CA LEU A 137 -5.39 2.81 1.70
C LEU A 137 -5.39 4.28 2.16
N ASN A 138 -6.30 5.10 1.64
CA ASN A 138 -6.46 6.49 2.03
C ASN A 138 -6.79 6.65 3.51
N THR A 139 -7.60 5.75 4.08
CA THR A 139 -7.91 5.74 5.51
C THR A 139 -6.65 5.49 6.34
N ILE A 140 -5.84 4.49 5.96
CA ILE A 140 -4.59 4.18 6.65
C ILE A 140 -3.59 5.35 6.52
N LEU A 141 -3.43 5.91 5.33
CA LEU A 141 -2.53 7.05 5.08
C LEU A 141 -2.96 8.29 5.87
N ALA A 142 -4.26 8.59 5.96
CA ALA A 142 -4.78 9.68 6.76
C ALA A 142 -4.47 9.49 8.26
N GLN A 143 -4.55 8.25 8.77
CA GLN A 143 -4.15 7.95 10.15
C GLN A 143 -2.65 8.11 10.37
N ILE A 144 -1.81 7.67 9.42
CA ILE A 144 -0.36 7.91 9.47
C ILE A 144 -0.09 9.41 9.49
N ALA A 145 -0.72 10.19 8.60
CA ALA A 145 -0.52 11.64 8.53
C ALA A 145 -0.93 12.36 9.82
N SER A 146 -2.06 11.95 10.41
CA SER A 146 -2.53 12.50 11.69
C SER A 146 -1.54 12.23 12.83
N MET A 147 -0.99 11.02 12.90
CA MET A 147 -0.12 10.62 14.01
C MET A 147 1.35 11.04 13.81
N LYS A 148 1.84 11.04 12.57
CA LYS A 148 3.26 11.19 12.21
C LYS A 148 3.58 12.44 11.38
N GLY A 149 2.59 13.17 10.92
CA GLY A 149 2.77 14.30 10.00
C GLY A 149 2.66 13.87 8.55
N SER A 150 2.49 14.85 7.66
CA SER A 150 2.14 14.64 6.24
C SER A 150 3.33 14.43 5.31
N GLN A 151 4.54 14.21 5.85
CA GLN A 151 5.78 13.94 5.09
C GLN A 151 5.79 12.49 4.58
N ILE A 152 4.75 12.12 3.84
CA ILE A 152 4.53 10.77 3.31
C ILE A 152 4.67 10.82 1.80
N THR A 153 5.52 9.97 1.25
CA THR A 153 5.67 9.76 -0.20
C THR A 153 5.27 8.34 -0.51
N PHE A 154 4.24 8.17 -1.34
CA PHE A 154 3.80 6.88 -1.84
C PHE A 154 4.11 6.78 -3.32
N ILE A 155 4.92 5.80 -3.70
CA ILE A 155 5.29 5.51 -5.09
C ILE A 155 4.65 4.17 -5.48
N LEU A 156 3.94 4.17 -6.61
CA LEU A 156 3.22 3.02 -7.14
C LEU A 156 3.79 2.65 -8.51
N ASP A 157 4.12 1.37 -8.68
CA ASP A 157 4.50 0.74 -9.95
C ASP A 157 3.58 -0.46 -10.18
N CYS A 158 2.40 -0.20 -10.77
CA CYS A 158 1.31 -1.17 -10.86
C CYS A 158 0.34 -0.92 -12.03
#